data_AF-A0A929DVP3-F1
#
_entry.id   AF-A0A929DVP3-F1
#
_cell.length_a   1.000
_cell.length_b   1.000
_cell.length_c   1.000
_cell.angle_alpha   90.00
_cell.angle_beta   90.00
_cell.angle_gamma   90.00
#
_symmetry.space_group_name_H-M   'P 1'
#
loop_
_entity.id
_entity.type
_entity.pdbx_description
1 polymer ?
#
loop_
_entity_poly.entity_id
_entity_poly.type
_entity_poly.pdbx_seq_one_letter_code
_entity_poly.pdbx_strand_id
1 'polypeptide(L)'
;MLLSLGSYAQFCYTPNWTEPSLDSMLIYVSMATLDGTNLQAGDAIGVFDGTECVGLGVLTGELTGAPTYLVIETSRDNAGTVQRDGFINGNPISFRFCSGGSVVNPSVSPTYLTNGPNFAINDSCVVELSAVNTAPTVTSIPDTVATEDLLYSSSITATDIDIG
;
A
#
# COMPACT_ATOMS: atom_id res chain seq x y z
N MET A 1 -34.57 -20.16 -4.85
CA MET A 1 -33.28 -20.29 -5.54
C MET A 1 -33.10 -19.07 -6.42
N LEU A 2 -32.34 -18.09 -5.95
CA LEU A 2 -31.78 -17.03 -6.79
C LEU A 2 -30.34 -16.86 -6.32
N LEU A 3 -29.41 -17.47 -7.04
CA LEU A 3 -27.99 -17.18 -6.92
C LEU A 3 -27.79 -15.81 -7.57
N SER A 4 -27.62 -14.77 -6.76
CA SER A 4 -26.94 -13.57 -7.22
C SER A 4 -25.47 -13.72 -6.83
N LEU A 5 -24.72 -14.38 -7.71
CA LEU A 5 -23.26 -14.32 -7.74
C LEU A 5 -22.86 -12.94 -8.24
N GLY A 6 -23.07 -11.92 -7.40
CA GLY A 6 -22.24 -10.72 -7.47
C GLY A 6 -20.90 -11.08 -6.89
N SER A 7 -20.01 -11.65 -7.71
CA SER A 7 -18.59 -11.71 -7.37
C SER A 7 -18.08 -10.27 -7.34
N TYR A 8 -18.29 -9.58 -6.22
CA TYR A 8 -17.65 -8.30 -5.98
C TYR A 8 -16.15 -8.58 -6.06
N ALA A 9 -15.44 -7.89 -6.95
CA ALA A 9 -14.00 -7.79 -6.83
C ALA A 9 -13.75 -7.30 -5.40
N GLN A 10 -13.18 -8.16 -4.56
CA GLN A 10 -12.91 -7.82 -3.18
C GLN A 10 -11.76 -6.83 -3.19
N PHE A 11 -12.08 -5.53 -3.17
CA PHE A 11 -11.07 -4.50 -3.01
C PHE A 11 -10.62 -4.49 -1.55
N CYS A 12 -9.31 -4.49 -1.33
CA CYS A 12 -8.74 -4.50 0.02
C CYS A 12 -8.99 -3.21 0.79
N TYR A 13 -9.29 -2.13 0.07
CA TYR A 13 -9.39 -0.78 0.61
C TYR A 13 -10.66 -0.10 0.10
N THR A 14 -11.20 0.83 0.88
CA THR A 14 -12.36 1.62 0.51
C THR A 14 -12.07 3.08 0.85
N PRO A 15 -11.98 3.99 -0.14
CA PRO A 15 -11.81 5.40 0.14
C PRO A 15 -12.99 5.92 0.98
N ASN A 16 -12.71 6.74 1.98
CA ASN A 16 -13.72 7.20 2.94
C ASN A 16 -14.35 8.55 2.60
N TRP A 17 -14.26 9.00 1.35
CA TRP A 17 -14.77 10.29 0.88
C TRP A 17 -15.99 10.13 -0.02
N THR A 18 -16.79 11.19 -0.15
CA THR A 18 -18.04 11.18 -0.92
C THR A 18 -17.84 11.81 -2.28
N GLU A 19 -18.40 11.23 -3.33
CA GLU A 19 -18.41 11.79 -4.69
C GLU A 19 -19.37 12.99 -4.81
N PRO A 20 -19.02 14.06 -5.55
CA PRO A 20 -17.75 14.27 -6.24
C PRO A 20 -16.60 14.62 -5.27
N SER A 21 -15.38 14.29 -5.68
CA SER A 21 -14.17 14.66 -4.96
C SER A 21 -14.04 16.18 -4.74
N LEU A 22 -13.42 16.57 -3.62
CA LEU A 22 -13.20 17.95 -3.22
C LEU A 22 -11.70 18.30 -3.32
N ASP A 23 -11.36 19.39 -4.02
CA ASP A 23 -9.99 19.97 -4.04
C ASP A 23 -8.89 18.93 -4.33
N SER A 24 -9.16 18.04 -5.28
CA SER A 24 -8.51 16.74 -5.43
C SER A 24 -7.02 16.82 -5.79
N MET A 25 -6.29 15.79 -5.42
CA MET A 25 -4.94 15.52 -5.94
C MET A 25 -4.97 14.24 -6.79
N LEU A 26 -4.44 14.31 -8.01
CA LEU A 26 -4.34 13.17 -8.91
C LEU A 26 -2.98 12.50 -8.81
N ILE A 27 -2.97 11.19 -8.56
CA ILE A 27 -1.75 10.38 -8.51
C ILE A 27 -1.65 9.55 -9.78
N TYR A 28 -0.61 9.79 -10.57
CA TYR A 28 -0.30 9.04 -11.79
C TYR A 28 0.77 8.00 -11.47
N VAL A 29 0.38 6.74 -11.33
CA VAL A 29 1.32 5.64 -11.12
C VAL A 29 1.80 5.12 -12.48
N SER A 30 3.09 5.27 -12.77
CA SER A 30 3.70 4.85 -14.04
C SER A 30 4.31 3.45 -14.00
N MET A 31 4.69 2.96 -12.82
CA MET A 31 5.16 1.59 -12.57
C MET A 31 4.74 1.14 -11.17
N ALA A 32 4.43 -0.14 -11.02
CA ALA A 32 4.14 -0.76 -9.73
C ALA A 32 4.65 -2.21 -9.72
N THR A 33 5.63 -2.50 -8.86
CA THR A 33 6.26 -3.83 -8.79
C THR A 33 6.17 -4.44 -7.39
N LEU A 34 5.85 -5.73 -7.32
CA LEU A 34 5.92 -6.56 -6.13
C LEU A 34 6.97 -7.66 -6.38
N ASP A 35 8.01 -7.72 -5.54
CA ASP A 35 9.13 -8.64 -5.69
C ASP A 35 9.79 -8.58 -7.09
N GLY A 36 9.87 -7.36 -7.65
CA GLY A 36 10.42 -7.11 -8.98
C GLY A 36 9.51 -7.51 -10.15
N THR A 37 8.31 -8.03 -9.88
CA THR A 37 7.31 -8.36 -10.90
C THR A 37 6.25 -7.28 -10.99
N ASN A 38 5.82 -6.91 -12.19
CA ASN A 38 4.74 -5.94 -12.38
C ASN A 38 3.44 -6.45 -11.75
N LEU A 39 2.71 -5.56 -11.07
CA LEU A 39 1.31 -5.82 -10.74
C LEU A 39 0.47 -5.99 -12.02
N GLN A 40 -0.55 -6.82 -11.93
CA GLN A 40 -1.34 -7.31 -13.05
C GLN A 40 -2.73 -6.68 -13.08
N ALA A 41 -3.45 -6.89 -14.19
CA ALA A 41 -4.85 -6.51 -14.28
C ALA A 41 -5.68 -7.15 -13.16
N GLY A 42 -6.45 -6.34 -12.44
CA GLY A 42 -7.24 -6.76 -11.28
C GLY A 42 -6.57 -6.52 -9.92
N ASP A 43 -5.27 -6.25 -9.88
CA ASP A 43 -4.61 -5.73 -8.67
C ASP A 43 -5.02 -4.27 -8.43
N ALA A 44 -4.87 -3.80 -7.20
CA ALA A 44 -5.23 -2.44 -6.82
C ALA A 44 -4.18 -1.77 -5.93
N ILE A 45 -4.15 -0.45 -5.98
CA ILE A 45 -3.26 0.42 -5.22
C ILE A 45 -4.12 1.36 -4.39
N GLY A 46 -4.00 1.26 -3.07
CA GLY A 46 -4.60 2.21 -2.14
C GLY A 46 -3.64 3.36 -1.85
N VAL A 47 -4.17 4.57 -1.78
CA VAL A 47 -3.46 5.79 -1.42
C VAL A 47 -3.94 6.26 -0.05
N PHE A 48 -3.01 6.54 0.86
CA PHE A 48 -3.28 6.73 2.27
C PHE A 48 -2.69 8.03 2.83
N ASP A 49 -3.47 8.70 3.67
CA ASP A 49 -3.03 9.75 4.58
C ASP A 49 -3.02 9.21 6.02
N GLY A 50 -1.85 8.69 6.43
CA GLY A 50 -1.70 7.92 7.66
C GLY A 50 -2.45 6.58 7.56
N THR A 51 -3.54 6.43 8.33
CA THR A 51 -4.39 5.24 8.32
C THR A 51 -5.59 5.35 7.38
N GLU A 52 -5.94 6.56 6.94
CA GLU A 52 -7.13 6.79 6.13
C GLU A 52 -6.86 6.47 4.67
N CYS A 53 -7.69 5.63 4.07
CA CYS A 53 -7.69 5.41 2.63
C CYS A 53 -8.37 6.61 1.96
N VAL A 54 -7.59 7.37 1.20
CA VAL A 54 -8.04 8.59 0.52
C VAL A 54 -8.09 8.42 -1.00
N GLY A 55 -7.73 7.26 -1.53
CA GLY A 55 -7.87 6.92 -2.94
C GLY A 55 -7.63 5.45 -3.21
N LEU A 56 -8.21 4.94 -4.30
CA LEU A 56 -8.06 3.56 -4.76
C LEU A 56 -8.03 3.54 -6.28
N GLY A 57 -7.00 2.91 -6.85
CA GLY A 57 -6.95 2.60 -8.28
C GLY A 57 -6.86 1.11 -8.53
N VAL A 58 -7.58 0.61 -9.53
CA VAL A 58 -7.53 -0.79 -9.97
C VAL A 58 -6.81 -0.85 -11.31
N LEU A 59 -5.80 -1.70 -11.40
CA LEU A 59 -5.05 -1.89 -12.63
C LEU A 59 -5.92 -2.63 -13.65
N THR A 60 -5.93 -2.12 -14.88
CA THR A 60 -6.54 -2.80 -16.04
C THR A 60 -5.52 -3.56 -16.89
N GLY A 61 -4.24 -3.47 -16.53
CA GLY A 61 -3.09 -4.05 -17.21
C GLY A 61 -1.80 -3.69 -16.48
N GLU A 62 -0.68 -4.26 -16.92
CA GLU A 62 0.63 -3.92 -16.37
C GLU A 62 1.01 -2.46 -16.61
N LEU A 63 1.74 -1.89 -15.66
CA LEU A 63 2.33 -0.55 -15.78
C LEU A 63 3.79 -0.67 -16.21
N THR A 64 4.08 -0.32 -17.47
CA THR A 64 5.41 -0.44 -18.09
C THR A 64 6.11 0.91 -18.29
N GLY A 65 5.68 1.94 -17.57
CA GLY A 65 6.15 3.31 -17.72
C GLY A 65 5.27 4.17 -18.63
N ALA A 66 5.68 5.44 -18.78
CA ALA A 66 4.98 6.41 -19.62
C ALA A 66 4.86 5.93 -21.08
N PRO A 67 3.75 6.22 -21.78
CA PRO A 67 2.64 7.08 -21.38
C PRO A 67 1.49 6.35 -20.66
N THR A 68 1.69 5.11 -20.21
CA THR A 68 0.67 4.34 -19.51
C THR A 68 0.67 4.70 -18.03
N TYR A 69 -0.50 5.04 -17.49
CA TYR A 69 -0.66 5.37 -16.07
C TYR A 69 -1.92 4.73 -15.51
N LEU A 70 -1.83 4.28 -14.26
CA LEU A 70 -3.00 4.21 -13.40
C LEU A 70 -3.21 5.58 -12.78
N VAL A 71 -4.36 6.19 -13.01
CA VAL A 71 -4.74 7.48 -12.41
C VAL A 71 -5.58 7.18 -11.17
N ILE A 72 -5.12 7.65 -10.02
CA ILE A 72 -5.83 7.51 -8.74
C ILE A 72 -6.25 8.90 -8.29
N GLU A 73 -7.55 9.10 -8.15
CA GLU A 73 -8.12 10.31 -7.60
C GLU A 73 -8.14 10.24 -6.07
N THR A 74 -7.76 11.35 -5.44
CA THR A 74 -7.84 11.52 -3.99
C THR A 74 -8.61 12.80 -3.67
N SER A 75 -9.47 12.76 -2.65
CA SER A 75 -10.24 13.92 -2.20
C SER A 75 -9.63 14.51 -0.94
N ARG A 76 -9.64 15.84 -0.85
CA ARG A 76 -9.29 16.57 0.36
C ARG A 76 -10.33 16.33 1.45
N ASP A 77 -9.86 16.25 2.70
CA ASP A 77 -10.70 16.22 3.90
C ASP A 77 -11.59 17.46 3.99
N ASN A 78 -12.89 17.24 4.21
CA ASN A 78 -13.82 18.32 4.40
C ASN A 78 -13.78 18.82 5.85
N ALA A 79 -13.02 19.89 6.11
CA ALA A 79 -12.89 20.48 7.45
C ALA A 79 -14.22 20.97 8.07
N GLY A 80 -15.34 20.97 7.33
CA GLY A 80 -16.69 21.23 7.84
C GLY A 80 -17.38 20.03 8.49
N THR A 81 -16.83 18.83 8.38
CA THR A 81 -17.35 17.59 9.00
C THR A 81 -16.46 17.18 10.18
N VAL A 82 -16.99 16.35 11.08
CA VAL A 82 -16.22 15.80 12.21
C VAL A 82 -15.47 14.53 11.79
N GLN A 83 -15.94 13.88 10.72
CA GLN A 83 -15.34 12.68 10.18
C GLN A 83 -14.17 13.06 9.29
N ARG A 84 -13.03 12.39 9.46
CA ARG A 84 -11.93 12.50 8.51
C ARG A 84 -12.28 11.71 7.25
N ASP A 85 -12.49 12.42 6.16
CA ASP A 85 -13.01 11.91 4.88
C ASP A 85 -12.19 12.39 3.70
N GLY A 86 -10.87 12.40 3.84
CA GLY A 86 -9.95 12.76 2.76
C GLY A 86 -8.54 13.04 3.26
N PHE A 87 -7.70 13.57 2.37
CA PHE A 87 -6.34 13.96 2.70
C PHE A 87 -6.28 15.35 3.33
N ILE A 88 -5.28 15.55 4.19
CA ILE A 88 -4.92 16.85 4.73
C ILE A 88 -3.75 17.41 3.90
N ASN A 89 -3.90 18.62 3.38
CA ASN A 89 -2.88 19.29 2.58
C ASN A 89 -1.54 19.38 3.36
N GLY A 90 -0.46 18.92 2.74
CA GLY A 90 0.88 18.88 3.33
C GLY A 90 1.24 17.58 4.05
N ASN A 91 0.28 16.67 4.28
CA ASN A 91 0.58 15.36 4.86
C ASN A 91 1.32 14.47 3.85
N PRO A 92 2.19 13.55 4.33
CA PRO A 92 2.87 12.60 3.47
C PRO A 92 1.90 11.60 2.85
N ILE A 93 2.13 11.27 1.57
CA ILE A 93 1.39 10.25 0.84
C ILE A 93 2.01 8.89 1.12
N SER A 94 1.19 7.88 1.41
CA SER A 94 1.64 6.48 1.53
C SER A 94 0.79 5.56 0.66
N PHE A 95 1.35 4.40 0.31
CA PHE A 95 0.75 3.47 -0.64
C PHE A 95 0.67 2.07 -0.05
N ARG A 96 -0.35 1.31 -0.45
CA ARG A 96 -0.45 -0.12 -0.14
C ARG A 96 -0.97 -0.88 -1.34
N PHE A 97 -0.45 -2.09 -1.56
CA PHE A 97 -0.88 -2.96 -2.64
C PHE A 97 -1.98 -3.91 -2.18
N CYS A 98 -2.86 -4.23 -3.11
CA CYS A 98 -3.89 -5.25 -3.00
C CYS A 98 -3.72 -6.15 -4.21
N SER A 99 -3.29 -7.39 -4.01
CA SER A 99 -3.11 -8.34 -5.11
C SER A 99 -4.02 -9.53 -4.93
N GLY A 100 -4.72 -9.90 -6.01
CA GLY A 100 -5.73 -10.96 -5.97
C GLY A 100 -6.83 -10.76 -4.91
N GLY A 101 -7.13 -9.50 -4.55
CA GLY A 101 -8.12 -9.13 -3.53
C GLY A 101 -7.65 -9.31 -2.08
N SER A 102 -6.35 -9.53 -1.86
CA SER A 102 -5.74 -9.62 -0.54
C SER A 102 -4.73 -8.49 -0.32
N VAL A 103 -4.72 -7.94 0.89
CA VAL A 103 -3.71 -6.96 1.30
C VAL A 103 -2.34 -7.61 1.19
N VAL A 104 -1.39 -6.92 0.58
CA VAL A 104 0.01 -7.35 0.51
C VAL A 104 0.81 -6.51 1.49
N ASN A 105 1.59 -7.17 2.34
CA ASN A 105 2.30 -6.58 3.49
C ASN A 105 3.84 -6.61 3.36
N PRO A 106 4.41 -6.09 2.26
CA PRO A 106 5.64 -5.34 2.34
C PRO A 106 5.38 -3.83 2.27
N SER A 107 6.29 -3.05 2.84
CA SER A 107 6.21 -1.59 2.74
C SER A 107 6.40 -1.14 1.29
N VAL A 108 5.44 -0.38 0.75
CA VAL A 108 5.55 0.18 -0.60
C VAL A 108 6.47 1.41 -0.56
N SER A 109 7.55 1.36 -1.33
CA SER A 109 8.52 2.44 -1.51
C SER A 109 8.21 3.24 -2.77
N PRO A 110 7.81 4.53 -2.65
CA PRO A 110 7.55 5.40 -3.78
C PRO A 110 8.81 6.13 -4.27
N THR A 111 8.93 6.27 -5.59
CA THR A 111 9.86 7.18 -6.27
C THR A 111 9.06 8.22 -7.01
N TYR A 112 9.01 9.45 -6.47
CA TYR A 112 8.27 10.55 -7.10
C TYR A 112 9.07 11.13 -8.26
N LEU A 113 8.47 11.09 -9.45
CA LEU A 113 9.03 11.72 -10.65
C LEU A 113 8.63 13.21 -10.73
N THR A 114 7.47 13.57 -10.16
CA THR A 114 7.00 14.96 -10.02
C THR A 114 6.25 15.15 -8.71
N ASN A 115 6.23 16.39 -8.19
CA ASN A 115 5.32 16.91 -7.15
C ASN A 115 4.93 15.93 -6.02
N GLY A 116 5.91 15.36 -5.32
CA GLY A 116 5.72 14.60 -4.08
C GLY A 116 6.68 15.08 -2.99
N PRO A 117 6.70 14.47 -1.78
CA PRO A 117 5.95 13.29 -1.35
C PRO A 117 4.66 13.60 -0.57
N ASN A 118 4.22 14.86 -0.56
CA ASN A 118 3.10 15.32 0.26
C ASN A 118 1.87 15.66 -0.57
N PHE A 119 0.68 15.52 0.02
CA PHE A 119 -0.57 15.93 -0.60
C PHE A 119 -0.60 17.44 -0.85
N ALA A 120 -1.11 17.84 -2.02
CA ALA A 120 -1.31 19.24 -2.39
C ALA A 120 -2.68 19.43 -3.06
N ILE A 121 -3.40 20.48 -2.67
CA ILE A 121 -4.73 20.82 -3.19
C ILE A 121 -4.67 21.14 -4.69
N ASN A 122 -5.59 20.55 -5.48
CA ASN A 122 -5.72 20.79 -6.92
C ASN A 122 -4.40 20.56 -7.71
N ASP A 123 -3.61 19.57 -7.28
CA ASP A 123 -2.30 19.24 -7.86
C ASP A 123 -2.29 17.82 -8.43
N SER A 124 -1.18 17.43 -9.05
CA SER A 124 -0.92 16.06 -9.47
C SER A 124 0.54 15.67 -9.34
N CYS A 125 0.78 14.38 -9.14
CA CYS A 125 2.13 13.81 -9.08
C CYS A 125 2.25 12.56 -9.96
N VAL A 126 3.46 12.28 -10.42
CA VAL A 126 3.82 11.03 -11.11
C VAL A 126 4.74 10.25 -10.20
N VAL A 127 4.46 8.96 -10.02
CA VAL A 127 5.19 8.09 -9.08
C VAL A 127 5.41 6.69 -9.64
N GLU A 128 6.56 6.12 -9.29
CA GLU A 128 6.87 4.70 -9.48
C GLU A 128 6.86 4.01 -8.11
N LEU A 129 6.23 2.85 -8.01
CA LEU A 129 6.04 2.13 -6.75
C LEU A 129 6.75 0.77 -6.80
N SER A 130 7.44 0.42 -5.72
CA SER A 130 8.08 -0.88 -5.55
C SER A 130 7.84 -1.41 -4.14
N ALA A 131 7.61 -2.70 -4.00
CA ALA A 131 7.53 -3.36 -2.71
C ALA A 131 8.24 -4.72 -2.80
N VAL A 132 8.94 -5.10 -1.73
CA VAL A 132 9.72 -6.35 -1.66
C VAL A 132 9.36 -7.04 -0.36
N ASN A 133 8.83 -8.26 -0.45
CA ASN A 133 8.57 -9.11 0.71
C ASN A 133 9.84 -9.91 1.05
N THR A 134 10.59 -9.39 2.00
CA THR A 134 11.81 -9.97 2.56
C THR A 134 11.46 -11.08 3.54
N ALA A 135 12.15 -12.20 3.47
CA ALA A 135 11.97 -13.29 4.44
C ALA A 135 12.47 -12.87 5.84
N PRO A 136 11.87 -13.38 6.92
CA PRO A 136 12.35 -13.12 8.28
C PRO A 136 13.76 -13.69 8.48
N THR A 137 14.58 -12.95 9.21
CA THR A 137 15.90 -13.41 9.65
C THR A 137 15.78 -14.09 11.01
N VAL A 138 16.26 -15.33 11.12
CA VAL A 138 16.33 -16.09 12.38
C VAL A 138 17.78 -16.19 12.84
N THR A 139 18.03 -15.82 14.09
CA THR A 139 19.34 -15.96 14.74
C THR A 139 19.22 -16.80 16.00
N SER A 140 20.21 -17.65 16.23
CA SER A 140 20.38 -18.39 17.47
C SER A 140 21.87 -18.41 17.84
N ILE A 141 22.16 -18.28 19.13
CA ILE A 141 23.49 -18.45 19.68
C ILE A 141 23.37 -19.62 20.66
N PRO A 142 23.69 -20.85 20.24
CA PRO A 142 23.59 -22.00 21.13
C PRO A 142 24.73 -21.98 22.15
N ASP A 143 24.46 -22.41 23.37
CA ASP A 143 25.51 -22.72 24.33
C ASP A 143 26.33 -23.90 23.80
N THR A 144 27.66 -23.78 23.76
CA THR A 144 28.55 -24.84 23.24
C THR A 144 28.94 -25.89 24.28
N VAL A 145 28.44 -25.75 25.50
CA VAL A 145 28.67 -26.67 26.62
C VAL A 145 27.33 -26.96 27.30
N ALA A 146 27.19 -28.17 27.82
CA ALA A 146 26.07 -28.55 28.67
C ALA A 146 26.63 -29.22 29.92
N THR A 147 25.97 -29.01 31.06
CA THR A 147 26.27 -29.76 32.29
C THR A 147 25.29 -30.92 32.35
N GLU A 148 25.79 -32.12 32.68
CA GLU A 148 24.92 -33.27 32.94
C GLU A 148 23.87 -32.93 34.00
N ASP A 149 22.69 -33.53 33.87
CA ASP A 149 21.55 -33.33 34.77
C ASP A 149 21.05 -31.87 34.89
N LEU A 150 21.42 -31.00 33.94
CA LEU A 150 20.88 -29.66 33.80
C LEU A 150 20.13 -29.51 32.46
N LEU A 151 18.91 -28.96 32.50
CA LEU A 151 18.14 -28.68 31.30
C LEU A 151 18.88 -27.67 30.41
N TYR A 152 19.14 -28.07 29.17
CA TYR A 152 19.71 -27.18 28.17
C TYR A 152 18.65 -26.20 27.66
N SER A 153 19.00 -24.92 27.59
CA SER A 153 18.16 -23.86 27.02
C SER A 153 18.92 -23.08 25.96
N SER A 154 18.22 -22.60 24.94
CA SER A 154 18.77 -21.63 23.99
C SER A 154 17.69 -20.64 23.59
N SER A 155 18.07 -19.38 23.39
CA SER A 155 17.18 -18.38 22.83
C SER A 155 17.26 -18.39 21.30
N ILE A 156 16.11 -18.39 20.65
CA ILE A 156 15.96 -18.06 19.23
C ILE A 156 15.38 -16.66 19.12
N THR A 157 15.82 -15.88 18.14
CA THR A 157 15.22 -14.58 17.83
C THR A 157 14.95 -14.51 16.35
N ALA A 158 13.74 -14.09 16.00
CA ALA A 158 13.34 -13.83 14.62
C ALA A 158 13.03 -12.33 14.48
N THR A 159 13.53 -11.71 13.41
CA THR A 159 13.23 -10.33 13.04
C THR A 159 12.81 -10.29 11.58
N ASP A 160 11.72 -9.59 11.29
CA ASP A 160 11.28 -9.31 9.93
C ASP A 160 11.40 -7.80 9.69
N ILE A 161 11.86 -7.41 8.49
CA ILE A 161 12.00 -6.00 8.11
C ILE A 161 10.70 -5.45 7.52
N ASP A 162 9.81 -6.32 7.04
CA ASP A 162 8.52 -5.96 6.52
C ASP A 162 7.47 -5.85 7.62
N ILE A 163 6.51 -4.94 7.44
CA ILE A 163 5.43 -4.72 8.39
C ILE A 163 4.33 -5.76 8.17
N GLY A 164 3.97 -6.50 9.22
CA GLY A 164 2.96 -7.58 9.18
C GLY A 164 1.51 -7.11 9.13
#